data_AF-A0A250IAU6-F1
#
_entry.id   AF-A0A250IAU6-F1
#
_cell.length_a   1.000
_cell.length_b   1.000
_cell.length_c   1.000
_cell.angle_alpha   90.00
_cell.angle_beta   90.00
_cell.angle_gamma   90.00
#
_symmetry.space_group_name_H-M   'P 1'
#
loop_
_entity.id
_entity.type
_entity.pdbx_description
1 polymer ?
#
loop_
_entity_poly.entity_id
_entity_poly.type
_entity_poly.pdbx_seq_one_letter_code
_entity_poly.pdbx_strand_id
1 'polypeptide(L)'
;MGVRRMSGMVLLAVLTGMAPRALAREAHAPLSLEEVLGSTREHHPRVDAAQRGVAAAEAEVLSAEGGFDPLVRARGLAVPFSYYPHERIEATVEQPTPLWGLRLSAGYRLGQGDFPVYYGQYETLSGGEVHAGVALPLWRDGAIDKRRAGLSQARLRQRIAAFELAGERLGVQRQAAYHYWDWVAAGRQLSIATAQHALAVARREQLARRVAAGDIPRIEHTENERVLLARDADRVAARRALEQAALKLSLYLRDARGEPQVVSSARLPDGLPLPEAALEAGLEEWLEQALHRRPELRGLELRREVLQVDAELARNQAAPAVDLGLRVARDVGQGPANLRPTELQASLTLDIPLFAREARGQRRAAEARQAAVDARARLARDEIVTEVRDTISALRAAYERVGLAQSAAEVARQLARAEYIRFEHGDTSLLVVNQREQAAVEAELVEVKALLEYQRAMVDLLAATVAIEPSGDERPRAP
;
A
#
# COMPACT_ATOMS: atom_id res chain seq x y z
N MET A 1 -14.47 -73.26 -25.08
CA MET A 1 -15.58 -72.32 -24.81
C MET A 1 -14.96 -70.95 -24.56
N GLY A 2 -15.17 -69.87 -25.29
CA GLY A 2 -16.01 -69.57 -26.45
C GLY A 2 -15.79 -68.07 -26.69
N VAL A 3 -15.27 -67.73 -27.85
CA VAL A 3 -14.94 -66.38 -28.32
C VAL A 3 -16.21 -65.52 -28.40
N ARG A 4 -16.14 -64.25 -27.98
CA ARG A 4 -17.08 -63.21 -28.45
C ARG A 4 -16.33 -61.92 -28.78
N ARG A 5 -16.31 -61.61 -30.08
CA ARG A 5 -16.07 -60.28 -30.66
C ARG A 5 -17.28 -59.40 -30.40
N MET A 6 -17.08 -58.10 -30.17
CA MET A 6 -17.93 -57.06 -30.76
C MET A 6 -17.11 -55.79 -31.01
N SER A 7 -17.19 -55.33 -32.24
CA SER A 7 -16.65 -54.09 -32.79
C SER A 7 -17.40 -52.87 -32.25
N GLY A 8 -16.70 -51.74 -32.09
CA GLY A 8 -17.28 -50.42 -31.82
C GLY A 8 -16.44 -49.34 -32.50
N MET A 9 -17.10 -48.58 -33.37
CA MET A 9 -16.57 -47.70 -34.40
C MET A 9 -16.34 -46.28 -33.86
N VAL A 10 -15.22 -45.66 -34.29
CA VAL A 10 -14.98 -44.22 -34.60
C VAL A 10 -15.65 -43.15 -33.73
N LEU A 11 -14.82 -42.30 -33.09
CA LEU A 11 -14.97 -40.84 -33.23
C LEU A 11 -13.61 -40.14 -33.10
N LEU A 12 -13.03 -39.80 -34.25
CA LEU A 12 -11.89 -38.91 -34.38
C LEU A 12 -12.43 -37.48 -34.21
N ALA A 13 -12.33 -36.91 -33.01
CA ALA A 13 -12.67 -35.51 -32.77
C ALA A 13 -11.52 -34.64 -33.30
N VAL A 14 -11.63 -34.23 -34.57
CA VAL A 14 -10.91 -33.08 -35.11
C VAL A 14 -11.48 -31.83 -34.43
N LEU A 15 -10.91 -31.44 -33.28
CA LEU A 15 -11.06 -30.09 -32.75
C LEU A 15 -10.18 -29.17 -33.59
N THR A 16 -10.76 -28.75 -34.72
CA THR A 16 -10.26 -27.62 -35.50
C THR A 16 -10.20 -26.39 -34.61
N GLY A 17 -9.02 -25.77 -34.59
CA GLY A 17 -8.76 -24.56 -33.83
C GLY A 17 -9.66 -23.41 -34.23
N MET A 18 -10.40 -22.89 -33.26
CA MET A 18 -10.85 -21.50 -33.25
C MET A 18 -10.79 -20.98 -31.81
N ALA A 19 -9.59 -20.53 -31.41
CA ALA A 19 -9.38 -19.36 -30.57
C ALA A 19 -7.87 -19.23 -30.25
N PRO A 20 -7.13 -18.45 -31.06
CA PRO A 20 -6.38 -17.36 -30.43
C PRO A 20 -6.51 -16.10 -31.30
N ARG A 21 -7.74 -15.60 -31.51
CA ARG A 21 -7.93 -14.30 -32.17
C ARG A 21 -8.25 -13.17 -31.18
N ALA A 22 -8.54 -13.48 -29.91
CA ALA A 22 -8.77 -12.48 -28.87
C ALA A 22 -7.45 -11.95 -28.27
N LEU A 23 -6.50 -12.84 -27.93
CA LEU A 23 -5.23 -12.45 -27.29
C LEU A 23 -4.28 -11.65 -28.20
N ALA A 24 -4.37 -11.80 -29.53
CA ALA A 24 -3.53 -11.05 -30.46
C ALA A 24 -3.99 -9.58 -30.65
N ARG A 25 -5.23 -9.26 -30.27
CA ARG A 25 -5.82 -7.93 -30.44
C ARG A 25 -5.43 -6.97 -29.31
N GLU A 26 -5.13 -7.49 -28.11
CA GLU A 26 -4.60 -6.71 -26.97
C GLU A 26 -3.18 -6.21 -27.20
N ALA A 27 -2.34 -6.96 -27.93
CA ALA A 27 -0.94 -6.59 -28.18
C ALA A 27 -0.78 -5.30 -29.03
N HIS A 28 -1.83 -4.82 -29.69
CA HIS A 28 -1.81 -3.65 -30.58
C HIS A 28 -2.69 -2.49 -30.11
N ALA A 29 -3.40 -2.62 -28.98
CA ALA A 29 -4.18 -1.51 -28.44
C ALA A 29 -3.25 -0.46 -27.79
N PRO A 30 -3.55 0.84 -27.89
CA PRO A 30 -2.83 1.87 -27.15
C PRO A 30 -2.79 1.53 -25.65
N LEU A 31 -1.64 1.69 -25.01
CA LEU A 31 -1.50 1.48 -23.57
C LEU A 31 -2.33 2.55 -22.84
N SER A 32 -3.29 2.12 -22.04
CA SER A 32 -4.12 3.02 -21.23
C SER A 32 -3.48 3.27 -19.86
N LEU A 33 -3.82 4.40 -19.25
CA LEU A 33 -3.41 4.69 -17.87
C LEU A 33 -3.94 3.63 -16.89
N GLU A 34 -5.19 3.20 -17.06
CA GLU A 34 -5.82 2.19 -16.20
C GLU A 34 -5.09 0.84 -16.24
N GLU A 35 -4.57 0.42 -17.40
CA GLU A 35 -3.75 -0.80 -17.52
C GLU A 35 -2.46 -0.69 -16.68
N VAL A 36 -1.80 0.48 -16.71
CA VAL A 36 -0.61 0.73 -15.89
C VAL A 36 -0.97 0.73 -14.40
N LEU A 37 -2.05 1.42 -14.02
CA LEU A 37 -2.51 1.44 -12.62
C LEU A 37 -2.96 0.05 -12.14
N GLY A 38 -3.57 -0.76 -13.00
CA GLY A 38 -3.87 -2.18 -12.75
C GLY A 38 -2.62 -2.99 -12.48
N SER A 39 -1.62 -2.89 -13.37
CA SER A 39 -0.35 -3.58 -13.19
C SER A 39 0.33 -3.21 -11.86
N THR A 40 0.29 -1.94 -11.45
CA THR A 40 0.87 -1.54 -10.15
C THR A 40 0.16 -2.12 -8.94
N ARG A 41 -1.18 -2.25 -8.99
CA ARG A 41 -1.98 -2.80 -7.89
C ARG A 41 -1.70 -4.27 -7.62
N GLU A 42 -1.37 -5.01 -8.68
CA GLU A 42 -1.23 -6.47 -8.65
C GLU A 42 0.24 -6.90 -8.52
N HIS A 43 1.17 -6.20 -9.18
CA HIS A 43 2.52 -6.72 -9.41
C HIS A 43 3.65 -5.83 -8.90
N HIS A 44 3.36 -4.63 -8.36
CA HIS A 44 4.43 -3.72 -7.92
C HIS A 44 5.07 -4.19 -6.60
N PRO A 45 6.41 -4.38 -6.52
CA PRO A 45 7.07 -4.91 -5.33
C PRO A 45 6.84 -4.12 -4.04
N ARG A 46 6.71 -2.79 -4.12
CA ARG A 46 6.39 -1.96 -2.94
C ARG A 46 4.98 -2.23 -2.40
N VAL A 47 4.02 -2.55 -3.28
CA VAL A 47 2.65 -2.90 -2.90
C VAL A 47 2.62 -4.32 -2.30
N ASP A 48 3.31 -5.30 -2.91
CA ASP A 48 3.45 -6.65 -2.32
C ASP A 48 4.11 -6.57 -0.94
N ALA A 49 5.19 -5.80 -0.78
CA ALA A 49 5.84 -5.62 0.51
C ALA A 49 4.88 -5.06 1.58
N ALA A 50 4.06 -4.06 1.23
CA ALA A 50 3.04 -3.53 2.13
C ALA A 50 1.93 -4.54 2.45
N GLN A 51 1.52 -5.37 1.49
CA GLN A 51 0.59 -6.49 1.72
C GLN A 51 1.18 -7.53 2.68
N ARG A 52 2.47 -7.85 2.58
CA ARG A 52 3.16 -8.70 3.57
C ARG A 52 3.17 -8.06 4.96
N GLY A 53 3.24 -6.74 5.04
CA GLY A 53 3.07 -5.99 6.29
C GLY A 53 1.69 -6.20 6.93
N VAL A 54 0.62 -6.19 6.13
CA VAL A 54 -0.74 -6.51 6.61
C VAL A 54 -0.83 -7.95 7.11
N ALA A 55 -0.32 -8.92 6.33
CA ALA A 55 -0.32 -10.33 6.73
C ALA A 55 0.49 -10.58 8.02
N ALA A 56 1.61 -9.86 8.20
CA ALA A 56 2.36 -9.90 9.45
C ALA A 56 1.53 -9.35 10.62
N ALA A 57 0.81 -8.24 10.42
CA ALA A 57 -0.05 -7.68 11.47
C ALA A 57 -1.25 -8.59 11.80
N GLU A 58 -1.79 -9.33 10.84
CA GLU A 58 -2.78 -10.40 11.08
C GLU A 58 -2.21 -11.52 11.95
N ALA A 59 -0.97 -11.95 11.68
CA ALA A 59 -0.29 -12.95 12.49
C ALA A 59 -0.01 -12.45 13.92
N GLU A 60 0.26 -11.15 14.11
CA GLU A 60 0.39 -10.54 15.44
C GLU A 60 -0.94 -10.52 16.20
N VAL A 61 -2.08 -10.35 15.52
CA VAL A 61 -3.41 -10.52 16.15
C VAL A 61 -3.59 -11.95 16.63
N LEU A 62 -3.30 -12.95 15.77
CA LEU A 62 -3.35 -14.36 16.15
C LEU A 62 -2.43 -14.67 17.34
N SER A 63 -1.21 -14.13 17.34
CA SER A 63 -0.28 -14.28 18.46
C SER A 63 -0.82 -13.69 19.76
N ALA A 64 -1.48 -12.52 19.69
CA ALA A 64 -2.12 -11.90 20.85
C ALA A 64 -3.35 -12.68 21.35
N GLU A 65 -4.11 -13.29 20.44
CA GLU A 65 -5.23 -14.19 20.79
C GLU A 65 -4.74 -15.43 21.54
N GLY A 66 -3.56 -15.94 21.20
CA GLY A 66 -2.91 -17.05 21.93
C GLY A 66 -2.63 -16.76 23.41
N GLY A 67 -2.67 -15.49 23.83
CA GLY A 67 -2.64 -15.13 25.26
C GLY A 67 -3.82 -15.70 26.06
N PHE A 68 -4.90 -16.10 25.38
CA PHE A 68 -6.10 -16.72 25.93
C PHE A 68 -6.18 -18.22 25.65
N ASP A 69 -5.16 -18.84 25.07
CA ASP A 69 -5.17 -20.28 24.84
C ASP A 69 -5.07 -21.05 26.16
N PRO A 70 -5.73 -22.22 26.27
CA PRO A 70 -5.54 -23.10 27.40
C PRO A 70 -4.09 -23.58 27.47
N LEU A 71 -3.49 -23.43 28.65
CA LEU A 71 -2.12 -23.84 28.92
C LEU A 71 -2.11 -25.06 29.83
N VAL A 72 -1.53 -26.15 29.35
CA VAL A 72 -1.21 -27.31 30.19
C VAL A 72 0.15 -27.09 30.84
N ARG A 73 0.19 -27.10 32.17
CA ARG A 73 1.43 -27.07 32.95
C ARG A 73 1.60 -28.38 33.69
N ALA A 74 2.72 -29.05 33.45
CA ALA A 74 3.14 -30.21 34.22
C ALA A 74 4.37 -29.84 35.06
N ARG A 75 4.37 -30.22 36.33
CA ARG A 75 5.48 -30.03 37.26
C ARG A 75 5.75 -31.36 37.97
N GLY A 76 7.00 -31.78 37.96
CA GLY A 76 7.49 -32.94 38.71
C GLY A 76 8.56 -32.48 39.70
N LEU A 77 8.48 -32.99 40.92
CA LEU A 77 9.50 -32.83 41.95
C LEU A 77 9.75 -34.20 42.58
N ALA A 78 11.01 -34.59 42.69
CA ALA A 78 11.41 -35.80 43.41
C ALA A 78 12.50 -35.44 44.42
N VAL A 79 12.31 -35.87 45.67
CA VAL A 79 13.26 -35.66 46.76
C VAL A 79 13.65 -37.04 47.32
N PRO A 80 14.53 -37.79 46.61
CA PRO A 80 14.83 -39.19 46.97
C PRO A 80 15.76 -39.33 48.17
N PHE A 81 16.61 -38.33 48.46
CA PHE A 81 17.57 -38.36 49.55
C PHE A 81 17.26 -37.26 50.57
N SER A 82 16.35 -37.58 51.48
CA SER A 82 15.89 -36.70 52.55
C SER A 82 15.46 -37.53 53.75
N TYR A 83 15.33 -36.90 54.92
CA TYR A 83 14.66 -37.51 56.07
C TYR A 83 13.18 -37.81 55.77
N TYR A 84 12.61 -37.10 54.80
CA TYR A 84 11.24 -37.26 54.31
C TYR A 84 11.28 -37.44 52.79
N PRO A 85 11.58 -38.65 52.28
CA PRO A 85 11.59 -38.92 50.85
C PRO A 85 10.19 -38.82 50.26
N HIS A 86 10.01 -37.96 49.27
CA HIS A 86 8.71 -37.76 48.64
C HIS A 86 8.84 -37.36 47.17
N GLU A 87 7.75 -37.55 46.46
CA GLU A 87 7.59 -37.14 45.08
C GLU A 87 6.26 -36.41 44.89
N ARG A 88 6.25 -35.47 43.96
CA ARG A 88 5.06 -34.71 43.60
C ARG A 88 5.00 -34.53 42.09
N ILE A 89 3.86 -34.89 41.52
CA ILE A 89 3.52 -34.63 40.14
C ILE A 89 2.23 -33.79 40.14
N GLU A 90 2.23 -32.71 39.39
CA GLU A 90 1.06 -31.85 39.21
C GLU A 90 0.89 -31.58 37.72
N ALA A 91 -0.32 -31.78 37.21
CA ALA A 91 -0.72 -31.42 35.86
C ALA A 91 -1.96 -30.54 35.94
N THR A 92 -1.87 -29.30 35.45
CA THR A 92 -2.93 -28.30 35.52
C THR A 92 -3.17 -27.70 34.14
N VAL A 93 -4.43 -27.66 33.72
CA VAL A 93 -4.89 -26.90 32.56
C VAL A 93 -5.42 -25.56 33.07
N GLU A 94 -4.87 -24.46 32.56
CA GLU A 94 -5.32 -23.10 32.86
C GLU A 94 -5.89 -22.44 31.62
N GLN A 95 -7.09 -21.89 31.73
CA GLN A 95 -7.77 -21.16 30.67
C GLN A 95 -7.96 -19.70 31.11
N PRO A 96 -7.15 -18.76 30.61
CA PRO A 96 -7.47 -17.34 30.68
C PRO A 96 -8.69 -17.05 29.79
N THR A 97 -9.57 -16.15 30.23
CA THR A 97 -10.73 -15.75 29.43
C THR A 97 -10.67 -14.25 29.12
N PRO A 98 -11.31 -13.79 28.04
CA PRO A 98 -11.44 -12.36 27.74
C PRO A 98 -12.41 -11.64 28.69
N LEU A 99 -13.11 -12.35 29.57
CA LEU A 99 -14.17 -11.82 30.43
C LEU A 99 -13.59 -11.32 31.77
N TRP A 100 -13.35 -10.02 31.89
CA TRP A 100 -12.96 -9.37 33.15
C TRP A 100 -11.77 -10.03 33.89
N GLY A 101 -10.78 -10.55 33.15
CA GLY A 101 -9.59 -11.21 33.68
C GLY A 101 -9.85 -12.58 34.34
N LEU A 102 -11.07 -13.12 34.22
CA LEU A 102 -11.45 -14.42 34.75
C LEU A 102 -10.52 -15.52 34.21
N ARG A 103 -9.99 -16.33 35.13
CA ARG A 103 -9.19 -17.52 34.82
C ARG A 103 -9.86 -18.76 35.39
N LEU A 104 -9.94 -19.79 34.57
CA LEU A 104 -10.41 -21.12 34.96
C LEU A 104 -9.21 -22.06 35.04
N SER A 105 -9.23 -22.99 35.99
CA SER A 105 -8.20 -24.01 36.13
C SER A 105 -8.82 -25.36 36.48
N ALA A 106 -8.27 -26.43 35.93
CA ALA A 106 -8.57 -27.79 36.33
C ALA A 106 -7.29 -28.59 36.33
N GLY A 107 -7.10 -29.48 37.30
CA GLY A 107 -5.84 -30.20 37.42
C GLY A 107 -5.94 -31.47 38.24
N TYR A 108 -4.85 -32.22 38.17
CA TYR A 108 -4.60 -33.43 38.91
C TYR A 108 -3.23 -33.33 39.57
N ARG A 109 -3.14 -33.71 40.84
CA ARG A 109 -1.86 -33.82 41.53
C ARG A 109 -1.73 -35.16 42.25
N LEU A 110 -0.52 -35.67 42.31
CA LEU A 110 -0.13 -36.87 43.02
C LEU A 110 1.07 -36.51 43.90
N GLY A 111 0.92 -36.61 45.21
CA GLY A 111 1.98 -36.46 46.19
C GLY A 111 2.12 -37.75 47.00
N GLN A 112 3.22 -38.46 46.81
CA GLN A 112 3.50 -39.74 47.47
C GLN A 112 4.82 -39.70 48.25
N GLY A 113 4.94 -40.60 49.22
CA GLY A 113 6.09 -40.70 50.12
C GLY A 113 5.82 -40.04 51.47
N ASP A 114 6.89 -39.81 52.22
CA ASP A 114 6.82 -39.26 53.55
C ASP A 114 6.88 -37.73 53.47
N PHE A 115 5.83 -37.07 53.97
CA PHE A 115 5.79 -35.63 54.10
C PHE A 115 5.96 -35.22 55.58
N PRO A 116 6.81 -34.24 55.89
CA PRO A 116 6.80 -33.66 57.23
C PRO A 116 5.46 -32.96 57.47
N VAL A 117 5.02 -32.90 58.73
CA VAL A 117 3.71 -32.35 59.12
C VAL A 117 3.41 -30.94 58.58
N TYR A 118 4.43 -30.08 58.43
CA TYR A 118 4.29 -28.73 57.87
C TYR A 118 4.16 -28.69 56.32
N TYR A 119 4.32 -29.83 55.65
CA TYR A 119 4.13 -30.03 54.22
C TYR A 119 2.99 -31.00 53.89
N GLY A 120 2.15 -31.36 54.86
CA GLY A 120 1.02 -32.27 54.66
C GLY A 120 0.02 -31.81 53.58
N GLN A 121 -0.04 -30.52 53.29
CA GLN A 121 -0.85 -29.99 52.17
C GLN A 121 -0.42 -30.51 50.79
N TYR A 122 0.79 -31.08 50.65
CA TYR A 122 1.29 -31.67 49.40
C TYR A 122 1.04 -33.17 49.30
N GLU A 123 0.74 -33.85 50.40
CA GLU A 123 0.36 -35.25 50.44
C GLU A 123 -1.02 -35.43 49.80
N THR A 124 -1.19 -36.52 49.06
CA THR A 124 -2.48 -36.89 48.46
C THR A 124 -2.81 -38.34 48.79
N LEU A 125 -4.08 -38.73 48.64
CA LEU A 125 -4.43 -40.16 48.68
C LEU A 125 -3.79 -40.93 47.52
N SER A 126 -3.82 -42.27 47.59
CA SER A 126 -3.12 -43.15 46.64
C SER A 126 -3.52 -42.95 45.17
N GLY A 127 -4.72 -42.43 44.90
CA GLY A 127 -5.22 -42.10 43.57
C GLY A 127 -5.04 -40.64 43.17
N GLY A 128 -4.42 -39.81 44.01
CA GLY A 128 -4.19 -38.39 43.79
C GLY A 128 -5.39 -37.50 44.10
N GLU A 129 -5.22 -36.19 43.88
CA GLU A 129 -6.23 -35.16 44.06
C GLU A 129 -6.62 -34.56 42.70
N VAL A 130 -7.92 -34.57 42.40
CA VAL A 130 -8.50 -33.76 41.32
C VAL A 130 -8.97 -32.42 41.88
N HIS A 131 -8.74 -31.36 41.13
CA HIS A 131 -9.15 -30.02 41.54
C HIS A 131 -9.63 -29.18 40.36
N ALA A 132 -10.53 -28.24 40.67
CA ALA A 132 -10.97 -27.20 39.77
C ALA A 132 -10.97 -25.86 40.51
N GLY A 133 -10.74 -24.77 39.78
CA GLY A 133 -10.66 -23.45 40.38
C GLY A 133 -11.01 -22.33 39.42
N VAL A 134 -11.41 -21.20 40.01
CA VAL A 134 -11.76 -19.96 39.34
C VAL A 134 -11.03 -18.82 40.06
N ALA A 135 -10.41 -17.93 39.29
CA ALA A 135 -9.81 -16.70 39.82
C ALA A 135 -10.37 -15.49 39.06
N LEU A 136 -10.87 -14.50 39.81
CA LEU A 136 -11.48 -13.29 39.27
C LEU A 136 -10.84 -12.04 39.88
N PRO A 137 -10.14 -11.20 39.08
CA PRO A 137 -9.70 -9.90 39.53
C PRO A 137 -10.90 -8.94 39.66
N LEU A 138 -11.08 -8.36 40.84
CA LEU A 138 -12.17 -7.44 41.13
C LEU A 138 -11.81 -5.97 40.84
N TRP A 139 -10.51 -5.63 40.73
CA TRP A 139 -10.05 -4.25 40.50
C TRP A 139 -8.94 -4.12 39.45
N ARG A 140 -7.65 -4.15 39.83
CA ARG A 140 -6.54 -4.25 38.86
C ARG A 140 -6.71 -5.53 38.03
N ASP A 141 -6.38 -5.48 36.74
CA ASP A 141 -6.55 -6.54 35.74
C ASP A 141 -8.01 -6.95 35.44
N GLY A 142 -9.01 -6.29 36.05
CA GLY A 142 -10.44 -6.52 35.80
C GLY A 142 -10.92 -5.94 34.47
N ALA A 143 -11.00 -4.61 34.32
CA ALA A 143 -11.44 -3.99 33.07
C ALA A 143 -10.44 -4.19 31.91
N ILE A 144 -9.15 -4.01 32.19
CA ILE A 144 -8.05 -4.17 31.23
C ILE A 144 -6.89 -4.86 31.92
N ASP A 145 -6.25 -5.79 31.22
CA ASP A 145 -5.03 -6.48 31.64
C ASP A 145 -4.05 -6.52 30.46
N LYS A 146 -2.83 -7.03 30.68
CA LYS A 146 -1.80 -7.10 29.63
C LYS A 146 -2.24 -7.87 28.38
N ARG A 147 -3.03 -8.95 28.52
CA ARG A 147 -3.49 -9.78 27.38
C ARG A 147 -4.55 -9.04 26.59
N ARG A 148 -5.58 -8.49 27.25
CA ARG A 148 -6.64 -7.70 26.59
C ARG A 148 -6.09 -6.45 25.93
N ALA A 149 -5.17 -5.74 26.60
CA ALA A 149 -4.48 -4.59 26.03
C ALA A 149 -3.67 -5.00 24.79
N GLY A 150 -2.89 -6.09 24.88
CA GLY A 150 -2.11 -6.62 23.75
C GLY A 150 -2.98 -6.97 22.54
N LEU A 151 -4.10 -7.67 22.76
CA LEU A 151 -5.06 -8.00 21.70
C LEU A 151 -5.70 -6.75 21.07
N SER A 152 -6.13 -5.79 21.91
CA SER A 152 -6.68 -4.52 21.43
C SER A 152 -5.67 -3.75 20.57
N GLN A 153 -4.41 -3.67 21.02
CA GLN A 153 -3.33 -3.03 20.27
C GLN A 153 -3.00 -3.76 18.97
N ALA A 154 -2.95 -5.10 18.97
CA ALA A 154 -2.69 -5.87 17.77
C ALA A 154 -3.75 -5.61 16.69
N ARG A 155 -5.03 -5.59 17.08
CA ARG A 155 -6.15 -5.26 16.17
C ARG A 155 -6.07 -3.83 15.64
N LEU A 156 -5.68 -2.86 16.46
CA LEU A 156 -5.43 -1.49 16.00
C LEU A 156 -4.24 -1.41 15.05
N ARG A 157 -3.14 -2.12 15.32
CA ARG A 157 -1.95 -2.19 14.45
C ARG A 157 -2.25 -2.87 13.12
N GLN A 158 -3.10 -3.90 13.08
CA GLN A 158 -3.61 -4.49 11.84
C GLN A 158 -4.33 -3.45 10.97
N ARG A 159 -5.21 -2.64 11.57
CA ARG A 159 -5.89 -1.54 10.86
C ARG A 159 -4.91 -0.46 10.39
N ILE A 160 -3.89 -0.13 11.20
CA ILE A 160 -2.81 0.79 10.78
C ILE A 160 -2.09 0.24 9.54
N ALA A 161 -1.72 -1.05 9.53
CA ALA A 161 -1.05 -1.68 8.40
C ALA A 161 -1.90 -1.62 7.11
N ALA A 162 -3.22 -1.74 7.22
CA ALA A 162 -4.13 -1.57 6.07
C ALA A 162 -4.10 -0.14 5.49
N PHE A 163 -4.05 0.89 6.34
CA PHE A 163 -3.90 2.27 5.89
C PHE A 163 -2.49 2.58 5.35
N GLU A 164 -1.45 1.94 5.90
CA GLU A 164 -0.10 2.03 5.35
C GLU A 164 -0.04 1.42 3.94
N LEU A 165 -0.70 0.28 3.69
CA LEU A 165 -0.87 -0.29 2.36
C LEU A 165 -1.62 0.66 1.41
N ALA A 166 -2.72 1.27 1.86
CA ALA A 166 -3.45 2.24 1.05
C ALA A 166 -2.58 3.46 0.68
N GLY A 167 -1.81 4.00 1.63
CA GLY A 167 -0.87 5.09 1.37
C GLY A 167 0.25 4.70 0.40
N GLU A 168 0.76 3.47 0.50
CA GLU A 168 1.78 2.94 -0.40
C GLU A 168 1.25 2.75 -1.83
N ARG A 169 0.02 2.21 -1.98
CA ARG A 169 -0.67 2.10 -3.28
C ARG A 169 -0.87 3.46 -3.92
N LEU A 170 -1.39 4.43 -3.17
CA LEU A 170 -1.59 5.81 -3.62
C LEU A 170 -0.29 6.43 -4.15
N GLY A 171 0.79 6.28 -3.40
CA GLY A 171 2.11 6.79 -3.78
C GLY A 171 2.66 6.15 -5.05
N VAL A 172 2.56 4.81 -5.17
CA VAL A 172 3.01 4.07 -6.36
C VAL A 172 2.18 4.44 -7.59
N GLN A 173 0.86 4.52 -7.46
CA GLN A 173 -0.04 4.88 -8.56
C GLN A 173 0.19 6.31 -9.06
N ARG A 174 0.39 7.28 -8.16
CA ARG A 174 0.75 8.66 -8.54
C ARG A 174 2.02 8.69 -9.39
N GLN A 175 3.07 7.99 -8.97
CA GLN A 175 4.33 7.92 -9.73
C GLN A 175 4.17 7.18 -11.07
N ALA A 176 3.40 6.11 -11.09
CA ALA A 176 3.10 5.38 -12.31
C ALA A 176 2.38 6.26 -13.35
N ALA A 177 1.38 7.02 -12.90
CA ALA A 177 0.64 7.95 -13.75
C ALA A 177 1.54 9.07 -14.31
N TYR A 178 2.46 9.60 -13.50
CA TYR A 178 3.47 10.55 -13.98
C TYR A 178 4.35 9.96 -15.08
N HIS A 179 4.89 8.76 -14.87
CA HIS A 179 5.76 8.11 -15.85
C HIS A 179 5.02 7.70 -17.12
N TYR A 180 3.73 7.36 -17.01
CA TYR A 180 2.86 7.14 -18.15
C TYR A 180 2.73 8.41 -18.98
N TRP A 181 2.36 9.54 -18.37
CA TRP A 181 2.20 10.80 -19.09
C TRP A 181 3.51 11.34 -19.66
N ASP A 182 4.64 11.13 -18.97
CA ASP A 182 5.98 11.44 -19.50
C ASP A 182 6.29 10.64 -20.77
N TRP A 183 5.93 9.36 -20.79
CA TRP A 183 6.12 8.50 -21.96
C TRP A 183 5.23 8.92 -23.13
N VAL A 184 3.96 9.26 -22.88
CA VAL A 184 3.05 9.80 -23.91
C VAL A 184 3.57 11.13 -24.46
N ALA A 185 4.02 12.05 -23.60
CA ALA A 185 4.58 13.33 -24.00
C ALA A 185 5.88 13.17 -24.83
N ALA A 186 6.78 12.28 -24.43
CA ALA A 186 7.99 11.96 -25.19
C ALA A 186 7.67 11.37 -26.57
N GLY A 187 6.61 10.56 -26.66
CA GLY A 187 6.09 10.04 -27.93
C GLY A 187 5.63 11.16 -28.86
N ARG A 188 4.89 12.14 -28.31
CA ARG A 188 4.45 13.33 -29.06
C ARG A 188 5.62 14.20 -29.53
N GLN A 189 6.64 14.38 -28.69
CA GLN A 189 7.86 15.11 -29.06
C GLN A 189 8.62 14.42 -30.21
N LEU A 190 8.73 13.08 -30.18
CA LEU A 190 9.33 12.33 -31.29
C LEU A 190 8.52 12.47 -32.58
N SER A 191 7.19 12.48 -32.49
CA SER A 191 6.31 12.71 -33.65
C SER A 191 6.57 14.08 -34.29
N ILE A 192 6.67 15.15 -33.49
CA ILE A 192 7.03 16.50 -33.94
C ILE A 192 8.41 16.49 -34.61
N ALA A 193 9.45 15.96 -33.93
CA ALA A 193 10.81 15.90 -34.49
C ALA A 193 10.88 15.11 -35.80
N THR A 194 10.09 14.04 -35.93
CA THR A 194 10.01 13.22 -37.14
C THR A 194 9.34 13.98 -38.29
N ALA A 195 8.25 14.69 -38.02
CA ALA A 195 7.57 15.52 -39.02
C ALA A 195 8.49 16.63 -39.53
N GLN A 196 9.26 17.27 -38.65
CA GLN A 196 10.21 18.33 -38.99
C GLN A 196 11.39 17.81 -39.82
N HIS A 197 11.93 16.64 -39.48
CA HIS A 197 12.95 15.99 -40.30
C HIS A 197 12.41 15.66 -41.70
N ALA A 198 11.19 15.12 -41.80
CA ALA A 198 10.57 14.82 -43.10
C ALA A 198 10.40 16.09 -43.97
N LEU A 199 9.99 17.20 -43.35
CA LEU A 199 9.90 18.50 -44.03
C LEU A 199 11.27 18.98 -44.54
N ALA A 200 12.32 18.88 -43.72
CA ALA A 200 13.68 19.27 -44.11
C ALA A 200 14.25 18.41 -45.27
N VAL A 201 13.93 17.11 -45.31
CA VAL A 201 14.30 16.21 -46.42
C VAL A 201 13.58 16.61 -47.71
N ALA A 202 12.27 16.81 -47.65
CA ALA A 202 11.48 17.22 -48.81
C ALA A 202 11.99 18.56 -49.37
N ARG A 203 12.35 19.50 -48.48
CA ARG A 203 12.92 20.79 -48.86
C ARG A 203 14.29 20.66 -49.51
N ARG A 204 15.17 19.79 -49.01
CA ARG A 204 16.49 19.54 -49.62
C ARG A 204 16.36 19.19 -51.10
N GLU A 205 15.45 18.25 -51.41
CA GLU A 205 15.23 17.81 -52.79
C GLU A 205 14.71 18.93 -53.69
N GLN A 206 13.83 19.79 -53.16
CA GLN A 206 13.32 20.93 -53.88
C GLN A 206 14.41 21.98 -54.17
N LEU A 207 15.22 22.32 -53.16
CA LEU A 207 16.31 23.27 -53.30
C LEU A 207 17.38 22.76 -54.27
N ALA A 208 17.70 21.46 -54.25
CA ALA A 208 18.64 20.86 -55.19
C ALA A 208 18.22 21.05 -56.66
N ARG A 209 16.92 20.91 -56.96
CA ARG A 209 16.37 21.16 -58.31
C ARG A 209 16.47 22.64 -58.69
N ARG A 210 16.11 23.56 -57.78
CA ARG A 210 16.16 25.01 -58.04
C ARG A 210 17.60 25.52 -58.23
N VAL A 211 18.56 24.98 -57.48
CA VAL A 211 20.00 25.28 -57.67
C VAL A 211 20.48 24.77 -59.02
N ALA A 212 20.07 23.56 -59.44
CA ALA A 212 20.45 23.01 -60.75
C ALA A 212 19.85 23.80 -61.93
N ALA A 213 18.66 24.38 -61.75
CA ALA A 213 18.02 25.28 -62.70
C ALA A 213 18.63 26.69 -62.71
N GLY A 214 19.43 27.06 -61.70
CA GLY A 214 20.01 28.39 -61.53
C GLY A 214 19.08 29.41 -60.87
N ASP A 215 17.93 28.97 -60.33
CA ASP A 215 16.89 29.84 -59.77
C ASP A 215 17.24 30.39 -58.38
N ILE A 216 18.12 29.71 -57.64
CA ILE A 216 18.57 30.12 -56.29
C ILE A 216 20.08 29.88 -56.10
N PRO A 217 20.76 30.67 -55.25
CA PRO A 217 22.17 30.48 -54.95
C PRO A 217 22.46 29.15 -54.24
N ARG A 218 23.62 28.54 -54.52
CA ARG A 218 24.09 27.30 -53.86
C ARG A 218 24.14 27.41 -52.33
N ILE A 219 24.38 28.61 -51.78
CA ILE A 219 24.43 28.82 -50.33
C ILE A 219 23.12 28.46 -49.63
N GLU A 220 21.96 28.61 -50.29
CA GLU A 220 20.65 28.25 -49.73
C GLU A 220 20.53 26.73 -49.54
N HIS A 221 21.12 25.94 -50.46
CA HIS A 221 21.20 24.50 -50.29
C HIS A 221 22.11 24.12 -49.12
N THR A 222 23.26 24.78 -48.97
CA THR A 222 24.17 24.54 -47.83
C THR A 222 23.51 24.89 -46.50
N GLU A 223 22.71 25.96 -46.45
CA GLU A 223 21.95 26.34 -45.25
C GLU A 223 20.89 25.28 -44.92
N ASN A 224 20.19 24.71 -45.92
CA ASN A 224 19.26 23.61 -45.69
C ASN A 224 19.95 22.33 -45.19
N GLU A 225 21.15 22.00 -45.69
CA GLU A 225 21.94 20.86 -45.17
C GLU A 225 22.25 21.03 -43.67
N ARG A 226 22.64 22.24 -43.25
CA ARG A 226 22.86 22.56 -41.83
C ARG A 226 21.59 22.32 -40.99
N VAL A 227 20.42 22.76 -41.49
CA VAL A 227 19.13 22.57 -40.81
C VAL A 227 18.74 21.09 -40.75
N LEU A 228 18.94 20.33 -41.82
CA LEU A 228 18.66 18.89 -41.86
C LEU A 228 19.48 18.14 -40.81
N LEU A 229 20.78 18.42 -40.71
CA LEU A 229 21.65 17.82 -39.69
C LEU A 229 21.19 18.15 -38.26
N ALA A 230 20.69 19.37 -38.04
CA ALA A 230 20.11 19.75 -36.75
C ALA A 230 18.80 18.98 -36.46
N ARG A 231 17.88 18.88 -37.43
CA ARG A 231 16.64 18.09 -37.27
C ARG A 231 16.92 16.60 -37.03
N ASP A 232 17.97 16.08 -37.65
CA ASP A 232 18.44 14.71 -37.41
C ASP A 232 18.89 14.51 -35.96
N ALA A 233 19.70 15.43 -35.44
CA ALA A 233 20.13 15.41 -34.04
C ALA A 233 18.94 15.50 -33.08
N ASP A 234 17.97 16.39 -33.33
CA ASP A 234 16.75 16.55 -32.53
C ASP A 234 15.92 15.26 -32.52
N ARG A 235 15.75 14.61 -33.67
CA ARG A 235 15.04 13.34 -33.79
C ARG A 235 15.72 12.22 -33.01
N VAL A 236 17.05 12.15 -33.07
CA VAL A 236 17.82 11.16 -32.28
C VAL A 236 17.64 11.42 -30.79
N ALA A 237 17.71 12.68 -30.35
CA ALA A 237 17.49 13.07 -28.96
C ALA A 237 16.07 12.72 -28.48
N ALA A 238 15.04 13.05 -29.29
CA ALA A 238 13.65 12.72 -28.96
C ALA A 238 13.40 11.21 -28.88
N ARG A 239 14.02 10.42 -29.77
CA ARG A 239 13.95 8.95 -29.71
C ARG A 239 14.57 8.43 -28.41
N ARG A 240 15.75 8.94 -28.05
CA ARG A 240 16.41 8.57 -26.78
C ARG A 240 15.58 8.94 -25.57
N ALA A 241 14.89 10.08 -25.59
CA ALA A 241 14.00 10.52 -24.53
C ALA A 241 12.78 9.59 -24.39
N LEU A 242 12.17 9.16 -25.50
CA LEU A 242 11.09 8.16 -25.50
C LEU A 242 11.55 6.82 -24.92
N GLU A 243 12.72 6.32 -25.33
CA GLU A 243 13.31 5.10 -24.76
C GLU A 243 13.56 5.25 -23.26
N GLN A 244 14.05 6.41 -22.81
CA GLN A 244 14.24 6.69 -21.38
C GLN A 244 12.92 6.65 -20.61
N ALA A 245 11.86 7.26 -21.16
CA ALA A 245 10.56 7.29 -20.54
C ALA A 245 9.94 5.89 -20.47
N ALA A 246 10.09 5.07 -21.53
CA ALA A 246 9.63 3.69 -21.54
C ALA A 246 10.35 2.82 -20.50
N LEU A 247 11.66 3.01 -20.30
CA LEU A 247 12.43 2.32 -19.27
C LEU A 247 12.04 2.75 -17.84
N LYS A 248 11.62 4.01 -17.63
CA LYS A 248 11.11 4.45 -16.33
C LYS A 248 9.72 3.88 -16.07
N LEU A 249 8.85 3.90 -17.08
CA LEU A 249 7.51 3.34 -17.02
C LEU A 249 7.51 1.83 -16.76
N SER A 250 8.48 1.08 -17.30
CA SER A 250 8.58 -0.37 -17.08
C SER A 250 8.79 -0.77 -15.62
N LEU A 251 9.24 0.15 -14.76
CA LEU A 251 9.32 -0.11 -13.32
C LEU A 251 7.92 -0.27 -12.68
N TYR A 252 6.89 0.27 -13.33
CA TYR A 252 5.48 0.29 -12.90
C TYR A 252 4.58 -0.60 -13.76
N LEU A 253 4.89 -0.73 -15.06
CA LEU A 253 4.25 -1.70 -15.96
C LEU A 253 5.01 -3.04 -15.90
N ARG A 254 4.39 -4.05 -15.31
CA ARG A 254 4.97 -5.38 -15.07
C ARG A 254 4.11 -6.48 -15.67
N ASP A 255 4.78 -7.57 -16.04
CA ASP A 255 4.11 -8.77 -16.53
C ASP A 255 3.50 -9.62 -15.40
N ALA A 256 2.84 -10.72 -15.75
CA ALA A 256 2.21 -11.64 -14.79
C ALA A 256 3.21 -12.35 -13.83
N ARG A 257 4.52 -12.23 -14.07
CA ARG A 257 5.56 -12.73 -13.17
C ARG A 257 6.13 -11.62 -12.27
N GLY A 258 5.68 -10.38 -12.43
CA GLY A 258 6.17 -9.22 -11.71
C GLY A 258 7.44 -8.61 -12.30
N GLU A 259 7.88 -9.03 -13.49
CA GLU A 259 9.08 -8.51 -14.13
C GLU A 259 8.78 -7.19 -14.86
N PRO A 260 9.71 -6.20 -14.85
CA PRO A 260 9.55 -4.95 -15.58
C PRO A 260 9.32 -5.19 -17.08
N GLN A 261 8.25 -4.61 -17.63
CA GLN A 261 7.90 -4.71 -19.04
C GLN A 261 8.11 -3.38 -19.76
N VAL A 262 9.07 -3.34 -20.68
CA VAL A 262 9.29 -2.15 -21.52
C VAL A 262 8.22 -2.11 -22.61
N VAL A 263 7.39 -1.07 -22.59
CA VAL A 263 6.34 -0.87 -23.59
C VAL A 263 6.94 -0.44 -24.94
N SER A 264 6.42 -1.04 -26.02
CA SER A 264 6.75 -0.65 -27.39
C SER A 264 6.12 0.69 -27.76
N SER A 265 6.82 1.50 -28.55
CA SER A 265 6.27 2.74 -29.12
C SER A 265 5.03 2.51 -30.01
N ALA A 266 4.82 1.27 -30.50
CA ALA A 266 3.63 0.91 -31.26
C ALA A 266 2.32 0.99 -30.44
N ARG A 267 2.41 0.99 -29.10
CA ARG A 267 1.26 1.15 -28.20
C ARG A 267 1.08 2.59 -27.71
N LEU A 268 1.79 3.58 -28.27
CA LEU A 268 1.60 4.98 -27.91
C LEU A 268 0.16 5.42 -28.21
N PRO A 269 -0.51 6.12 -27.27
CA PRO A 269 -1.74 6.85 -27.57
C PRO A 269 -1.52 7.94 -28.62
N ASP A 270 -2.60 8.36 -29.28
CA ASP A 270 -2.55 9.38 -30.34
C ASP A 270 -2.08 10.76 -29.85
N GLY A 271 -2.20 11.05 -28.56
CA GLY A 271 -1.70 12.26 -27.95
C GLY A 271 -2.11 12.41 -26.49
N LEU A 272 -1.76 13.58 -25.92
CA LEU A 272 -2.24 14.00 -24.61
C LEU A 272 -3.69 14.48 -24.74
N PRO A 273 -4.61 14.03 -23.88
CA PRO A 273 -5.99 14.48 -23.94
C PRO A 273 -6.10 15.97 -23.61
N LEU A 274 -7.06 16.63 -24.26
CA LEU A 274 -7.36 18.03 -24.01
C LEU A 274 -8.05 18.19 -22.65
N PRO A 275 -7.81 19.33 -21.96
CA PRO A 275 -8.54 19.64 -20.74
C PRO A 275 -10.05 19.68 -20.95
N GLU A 276 -10.80 19.01 -20.08
CA GLU A 276 -12.26 19.17 -20.00
C GLU A 276 -12.58 20.46 -19.25
N ALA A 277 -13.66 21.15 -19.65
CA ALA A 277 -13.94 22.52 -19.23
C ALA A 277 -14.44 22.69 -17.78
N ALA A 278 -14.61 21.62 -16.99
CA ALA A 278 -15.28 21.71 -15.69
C ALA A 278 -14.56 20.92 -14.57
N LEU A 279 -13.98 21.67 -13.62
CA LEU A 279 -13.98 21.23 -12.22
C LEU A 279 -15.33 21.63 -11.64
N GLU A 280 -16.27 20.71 -11.60
CA GLU A 280 -17.62 20.98 -11.06
C GLU A 280 -17.61 21.15 -9.53
N ALA A 281 -16.67 20.50 -8.85
CA ALA A 281 -16.54 20.54 -7.39
C ALA A 281 -15.78 21.78 -6.88
N GLY A 282 -16.34 22.40 -5.84
CA GLY A 282 -15.74 23.53 -5.12
C GLY A 282 -14.51 23.12 -4.27
N LEU A 283 -13.69 24.10 -3.89
CA LEU A 283 -12.50 23.86 -3.03
C LEU A 283 -12.87 23.15 -1.73
N GLU A 284 -13.96 23.56 -1.11
CA GLU A 284 -14.44 23.03 0.16
C GLU A 284 -14.78 21.53 0.06
N GLU A 285 -15.39 21.09 -1.04
CA GLU A 285 -15.70 19.68 -1.26
C GLU A 285 -14.43 18.83 -1.39
N TRP A 286 -13.44 19.31 -2.15
CA TRP A 286 -12.15 18.61 -2.27
C TRP A 286 -11.40 18.52 -0.94
N LEU A 287 -11.46 19.58 -0.12
CA LEU A 287 -10.85 19.59 1.21
C LEU A 287 -11.53 18.60 2.15
N GLU A 288 -12.86 18.56 2.18
CA GLU A 288 -13.60 17.59 2.99
C GLU A 288 -13.28 16.15 2.58
N GLN A 289 -13.27 15.86 1.28
CA GLN A 289 -12.91 14.55 0.76
C GLN A 289 -11.49 14.14 1.17
N ALA A 290 -10.49 15.02 0.97
CA ALA A 290 -9.09 14.75 1.31
C ALA A 290 -8.92 14.48 2.82
N LEU A 291 -9.47 15.34 3.68
CA LEU A 291 -9.36 15.18 5.13
C LEU A 291 -10.03 13.92 5.67
N HIS A 292 -11.08 13.42 5.00
CA HIS A 292 -11.76 12.20 5.40
C HIS A 292 -11.16 10.92 4.84
N ARG A 293 -10.54 10.96 3.65
CA ARG A 293 -10.07 9.76 2.94
C ARG A 293 -8.57 9.51 3.04
N ARG A 294 -7.74 10.51 3.34
CA ARG A 294 -6.27 10.34 3.34
C ARG A 294 -5.80 9.29 4.37
N PRO A 295 -5.11 8.22 3.92
CA PRO A 295 -4.70 7.12 4.81
C PRO A 295 -3.79 7.53 5.95
N GLU A 296 -2.90 8.52 5.73
CA GLU A 296 -1.93 8.92 6.76
C GLU A 296 -2.60 9.53 8.00
N LEU A 297 -3.72 10.25 7.84
CA LEU A 297 -4.49 10.79 8.98
C LEU A 297 -5.16 9.66 9.75
N ARG A 298 -5.75 8.69 9.05
CA ARG A 298 -6.38 7.52 9.67
C ARG A 298 -5.39 6.66 10.43
N GLY A 299 -4.19 6.47 9.86
CA GLY A 299 -3.09 5.79 10.54
C GLY A 299 -2.66 6.50 11.84
N LEU A 300 -2.59 7.84 11.83
CA LEU A 300 -2.27 8.63 13.02
C LEU A 300 -3.36 8.57 14.09
N GLU A 301 -4.64 8.61 13.70
CA GLU A 301 -5.78 8.43 14.61
C GLU A 301 -5.71 7.08 15.34
N LEU A 302 -5.45 5.98 14.62
CA LEU A 302 -5.31 4.66 15.23
C LEU A 302 -4.05 4.52 16.08
N ARG A 303 -2.94 5.16 15.70
CA ARG A 303 -1.73 5.19 16.54
C ARG A 303 -1.98 5.91 17.87
N ARG A 304 -2.82 6.94 17.87
CA ARG A 304 -3.30 7.60 19.09
C ARG A 304 -4.12 6.64 19.95
N GLU A 305 -5.02 5.86 19.35
CA GLU A 305 -5.81 4.83 20.07
C GLU A 305 -4.92 3.76 20.72
N VAL A 306 -3.86 3.29 20.03
CA VAL A 306 -2.88 2.34 20.60
C VAL A 306 -2.24 2.91 21.88
N LEU A 307 -1.84 4.18 21.86
CA LEU A 307 -1.25 4.86 23.00
C LEU A 307 -2.26 5.13 24.12
N GLN A 308 -3.53 5.30 23.79
CA GLN A 308 -4.60 5.38 24.78
C GLN A 308 -4.76 4.05 25.52
N VAL A 309 -4.72 2.91 24.82
CA VAL A 309 -4.73 1.58 25.44
C VAL A 309 -3.53 1.40 26.38
N ASP A 310 -2.33 1.86 25.99
CA ASP A 310 -1.15 1.87 26.88
C ASP A 310 -1.38 2.70 28.15
N ALA A 311 -1.95 3.90 28.02
CA ALA A 311 -2.22 4.79 29.13
C ALA A 311 -3.31 4.23 30.08
N GLU A 312 -4.33 3.58 29.54
CA GLU A 312 -5.39 2.89 30.30
C GLU A 312 -4.84 1.68 31.06
N LEU A 313 -4.03 0.84 30.40
CA LEU A 313 -3.35 -0.28 31.05
C LEU A 313 -2.43 0.22 32.17
N ALA A 314 -1.60 1.23 31.91
CA ALA A 314 -0.69 1.79 32.91
C ALA A 314 -1.46 2.39 34.10
N ARG A 315 -2.61 3.03 33.86
CA ARG A 315 -3.50 3.51 34.94
C ARG A 315 -4.06 2.35 35.76
N ASN A 316 -4.49 1.27 35.10
CA ASN A 316 -4.99 0.08 35.76
C ASN A 316 -3.90 -0.60 36.61
N GLN A 317 -2.67 -0.69 36.12
CA GLN A 317 -1.54 -1.29 36.85
C GLN A 317 -1.13 -0.53 38.12
N ALA A 318 -1.51 0.74 38.25
CA ALA A 318 -1.33 1.52 39.47
C ALA A 318 -2.40 1.25 40.54
N ALA A 319 -3.50 0.57 40.20
CA ALA A 319 -4.54 0.19 41.14
C ALA A 319 -4.10 -1.00 42.02
N PRO A 320 -4.63 -1.13 43.25
CA PRO A 320 -4.54 -2.36 44.02
C PRO A 320 -5.16 -3.55 43.27
N ALA A 321 -4.49 -4.70 43.35
CA ALA A 321 -5.09 -5.97 42.93
C ALA A 321 -5.90 -6.54 44.08
N VAL A 322 -7.14 -6.91 43.76
CA VAL A 322 -8.08 -7.57 44.65
C VAL A 322 -8.56 -8.80 43.89
N ASP A 323 -8.09 -9.98 44.27
CA ASP A 323 -8.37 -11.22 43.54
C ASP A 323 -9.23 -12.15 44.38
N LEU A 324 -10.38 -12.55 43.84
CA LEU A 324 -11.24 -13.57 44.41
C LEU A 324 -10.88 -14.93 43.81
N GLY A 325 -10.49 -15.88 44.66
CA GLY A 325 -10.22 -17.26 44.28
C GLY A 325 -11.25 -18.22 44.86
N LEU A 326 -11.72 -19.16 44.06
CA LEU A 326 -12.50 -20.31 44.49
C LEU A 326 -11.83 -21.58 43.97
N ARG A 327 -11.58 -22.56 44.83
CA ARG A 327 -10.99 -23.85 44.47
C ARG A 327 -11.78 -24.96 45.14
N VAL A 328 -12.14 -25.98 44.37
CA VAL A 328 -12.70 -27.23 44.88
C VAL A 328 -11.71 -28.35 44.59
N ALA A 329 -11.45 -29.19 45.59
CA ALA A 329 -10.50 -30.29 45.50
C ALA A 329 -11.06 -31.55 46.16
N ARG A 330 -10.68 -32.70 45.62
CA ARG A 330 -11.06 -33.99 46.15
C ARG A 330 -9.96 -35.02 45.89
N ASP A 331 -9.46 -35.60 46.96
CA ASP A 331 -8.59 -36.76 46.90
C ASP A 331 -9.37 -38.06 46.61
N VAL A 332 -8.70 -38.97 45.92
CA VAL A 332 -9.24 -40.27 45.51
C VAL A 332 -8.30 -41.37 45.97
N GLY A 333 -8.85 -42.48 46.48
CA GLY A 333 -8.08 -43.68 46.83
C GLY A 333 -7.96 -43.92 48.33
N GLN A 334 -6.89 -44.62 48.72
CA GLN A 334 -6.64 -45.04 50.10
C GLN A 334 -5.57 -44.14 50.75
N GLY A 335 -5.64 -44.01 52.07
CA GLY A 335 -4.75 -43.15 52.85
C GLY A 335 -5.44 -42.52 54.07
N PRO A 336 -4.83 -41.48 54.66
CA PRO A 336 -5.30 -40.83 55.88
C PRO A 336 -6.76 -40.34 55.77
N ALA A 337 -7.57 -40.59 56.81
CA ALA A 337 -9.00 -40.29 56.78
C ALA A 337 -9.31 -38.78 56.68
N ASN A 338 -8.38 -37.93 57.12
CA ASN A 338 -8.49 -36.47 57.06
C ASN A 338 -8.46 -35.90 55.64
N LEU A 339 -7.94 -36.63 54.64
CA LEU A 339 -7.87 -36.18 53.23
C LEU A 339 -9.09 -36.60 52.41
N ARG A 340 -10.03 -37.39 52.96
CA ARG A 340 -11.20 -37.92 52.22
C ARG A 340 -12.33 -36.91 51.93
N PRO A 341 -12.61 -35.91 52.79
CA PRO A 341 -13.65 -34.93 52.51
C PRO A 341 -13.39 -34.14 51.23
N THR A 342 -14.46 -33.65 50.57
CA THR A 342 -14.31 -32.65 49.51
C THR A 342 -14.00 -31.31 50.15
N GLU A 343 -12.94 -30.65 49.69
CA GLU A 343 -12.51 -29.36 50.21
C GLU A 343 -12.94 -28.23 49.27
N LEU A 344 -13.59 -27.23 49.83
CA LEU A 344 -13.89 -25.97 49.14
C LEU A 344 -13.07 -24.86 49.81
N GLN A 345 -12.20 -24.23 49.04
CA GLN A 345 -11.37 -23.13 49.47
C GLN A 345 -11.83 -21.85 48.76
N ALA A 346 -12.12 -20.82 49.55
CA ALA A 346 -12.29 -19.46 49.07
C ALA A 346 -11.11 -18.60 49.55
N SER A 347 -10.55 -17.79 48.66
CA SER A 347 -9.45 -16.88 48.97
C SER A 347 -9.74 -15.47 48.46
N LEU A 348 -9.25 -14.48 49.21
CA LEU A 348 -9.23 -13.08 48.80
C LEU A 348 -7.80 -12.57 48.96
N THR A 349 -7.17 -12.18 47.87
CA THR A 349 -5.79 -11.66 47.87
C THR A 349 -5.81 -10.16 47.60
N LEU A 350 -5.08 -9.38 48.41
CA LEU A 350 -4.97 -7.92 48.29
C LEU A 350 -3.51 -7.51 48.13
N ASP A 351 -3.14 -7.02 46.94
CA ASP A 351 -1.81 -6.50 46.64
C ASP A 351 -1.87 -4.99 46.37
N ILE A 352 -1.30 -4.18 47.26
CA ILE A 352 -1.33 -2.71 47.19
C ILE A 352 0.04 -2.17 46.72
N PRO A 353 0.14 -1.58 45.51
CA PRO A 353 1.38 -0.96 45.06
C PRO A 353 1.59 0.40 45.75
N LEU A 354 2.44 0.46 46.78
CA LEU A 354 2.66 1.67 47.59
C LEU A 354 3.20 2.88 46.79
N PHE A 355 4.03 2.62 45.78
CA PHE A 355 4.63 3.69 44.97
C PHE A 355 4.20 3.69 43.52
N ALA A 356 3.86 2.54 42.92
CA ALA A 356 3.45 2.41 41.51
C ALA A 356 4.33 3.22 40.51
N ARG A 357 5.65 3.30 40.73
CA ARG A 357 6.53 4.17 39.91
C ARG A 357 6.59 3.73 38.45
N GLU A 358 6.62 2.42 38.21
CA GLU A 358 6.60 1.84 36.86
C GLU A 358 5.31 2.24 36.11
N ALA A 359 4.15 1.96 36.68
CA ALA A 359 2.84 2.30 36.12
C ALA A 359 2.69 3.81 35.86
N ARG A 360 3.10 4.66 36.80
CA ARG A 360 3.09 6.12 36.61
C ARG A 360 4.03 6.58 35.50
N GLY A 361 5.21 5.96 35.39
CA GLY A 361 6.18 6.23 34.33
C GLY A 361 5.65 5.84 32.95
N GLN A 362 5.11 4.63 32.83
CA GLN A 362 4.49 4.14 31.60
C GLN A 362 3.32 5.02 31.15
N ARG A 363 2.46 5.44 32.09
CA ARG A 363 1.35 6.37 31.78
C ARG A 363 1.84 7.70 31.23
N ARG A 364 2.81 8.33 31.91
CA ARG A 364 3.39 9.61 31.45
C ARG A 364 4.07 9.48 30.09
N ALA A 365 4.75 8.36 29.83
CA ALA A 365 5.36 8.10 28.54
C ALA A 365 4.32 7.93 27.43
N ALA A 366 3.23 7.22 27.69
CA ALA A 366 2.11 7.06 26.75
C ALA A 366 1.43 8.40 26.46
N GLU A 367 1.13 9.20 27.49
CA GLU A 367 0.55 10.56 27.36
C GLU A 367 1.46 11.49 26.52
N ALA A 368 2.78 11.46 26.76
CA ALA A 368 3.74 12.27 25.99
C ALA A 368 3.84 11.82 24.52
N ARG A 369 3.87 10.50 24.27
CA ARG A 369 3.83 9.96 22.90
C ARG A 369 2.52 10.32 22.20
N GLN A 370 1.41 10.32 22.92
CA GLN A 370 0.11 10.72 22.38
C GLN A 370 0.14 12.18 21.93
N ALA A 371 0.65 13.09 22.78
CA ALA A 371 0.80 14.50 22.42
C ALA A 371 1.70 14.71 21.18
N ALA A 372 2.74 13.87 21.01
CA ALA A 372 3.58 13.88 19.82
C ALA A 372 2.84 13.40 18.56
N VAL A 373 1.99 12.37 18.67
CA VAL A 373 1.11 11.93 17.57
C VAL A 373 0.09 13.01 17.22
N ASP A 374 -0.50 13.68 18.22
CA ASP A 374 -1.45 14.77 18.00
C ASP A 374 -0.79 15.95 17.27
N ALA A 375 0.47 16.26 17.58
CA ALA A 375 1.24 17.28 16.86
C ALA A 375 1.51 16.87 15.40
N ARG A 376 1.85 15.61 15.15
CA ARG A 376 2.02 15.07 13.78
C ARG A 376 0.72 15.08 13.00
N ALA A 377 -0.41 14.77 13.63
CA ALA A 377 -1.73 14.82 13.00
C ALA A 377 -2.14 16.25 12.62
N ARG A 378 -1.80 17.24 13.45
CA ARG A 378 -1.98 18.66 13.09
C ARG A 378 -1.13 19.04 11.87
N LEU A 379 0.16 18.71 11.88
CA LEU A 379 1.02 18.98 10.73
C LEU A 379 0.52 18.30 9.45
N ALA A 380 0.18 17.00 9.52
CA ALA A 380 -0.34 16.26 8.37
C ALA A 380 -1.64 16.88 7.82
N ARG A 381 -2.52 17.38 8.70
CA ARG A 381 -3.72 18.11 8.29
C ARG A 381 -3.37 19.41 7.56
N ASP A 382 -2.44 20.19 8.11
CA ASP A 382 -2.00 21.46 7.50
C ASP A 382 -1.32 21.22 6.14
N GLU A 383 -0.52 20.15 6.03
CA GLU A 383 0.09 19.70 4.78
C GLU A 383 -0.96 19.29 3.74
N ILE A 384 -1.96 18.47 4.11
CA ILE A 384 -3.05 18.07 3.20
C ILE A 384 -3.85 19.28 2.72
N VAL A 385 -4.20 20.20 3.61
CA VAL A 385 -4.92 21.43 3.24
C VAL A 385 -4.10 22.27 2.27
N THR A 386 -2.79 22.36 2.48
CA THR A 386 -1.87 23.09 1.60
C THR A 386 -1.72 22.37 0.25
N GLU A 387 -1.56 21.05 0.24
CA GLU A 387 -1.46 20.21 -0.96
C GLU A 387 -2.71 20.35 -1.84
N VAL A 388 -3.91 20.27 -1.26
CA VAL A 388 -5.17 20.41 -2.02
C VAL A 388 -5.31 21.82 -2.62
N ARG A 389 -4.97 22.87 -1.86
CA ARG A 389 -5.01 24.25 -2.37
C ARG A 389 -4.01 24.48 -3.50
N ASP A 390 -2.79 23.98 -3.33
CA ASP A 390 -1.72 24.10 -4.33
C ASP A 390 -2.08 23.34 -5.61
N THR A 391 -2.56 22.10 -5.50
CA THR A 391 -2.95 21.29 -6.66
C THR A 391 -4.11 21.89 -7.45
N ILE A 392 -5.13 22.44 -6.78
CA ILE A 392 -6.22 23.17 -7.46
C ILE A 392 -5.70 24.43 -8.15
N SER A 393 -4.82 25.19 -7.49
CA SER A 393 -4.20 26.37 -8.08
C SER A 393 -3.35 26.02 -9.31
N ALA A 394 -2.52 24.97 -9.20
CA ALA A 394 -1.68 24.46 -10.27
C ALA A 394 -2.51 23.96 -11.45
N LEU A 395 -3.62 23.26 -11.20
CA LEU A 395 -4.52 22.76 -12.23
C LEU A 395 -5.21 23.88 -13.00
N ARG A 396 -5.68 24.93 -12.31
CA ARG A 396 -6.24 26.13 -12.96
C ARG A 396 -5.21 26.85 -13.83
N ALA A 397 -4.01 27.06 -13.30
CA ALA A 397 -2.92 27.67 -14.06
C ALA A 397 -2.52 26.81 -15.28
N ALA A 398 -2.47 25.48 -15.12
CA ALA A 398 -2.17 24.57 -16.22
C ALA A 398 -3.25 24.61 -17.30
N TYR A 399 -4.53 24.68 -16.92
CA TYR A 399 -5.65 24.83 -17.85
C TYR A 399 -5.52 26.09 -18.72
N GLU A 400 -5.28 27.25 -18.09
CA GLU A 400 -5.08 28.52 -18.80
C GLU A 400 -3.85 28.48 -19.72
N ARG A 401 -2.75 27.88 -19.24
CA ARG A 401 -1.51 27.73 -20.03
C ARG A 401 -1.69 26.84 -21.25
N VAL A 402 -2.50 25.78 -21.15
CA VAL A 402 -2.83 24.94 -22.32
C VAL A 402 -3.51 25.78 -23.40
N GLY A 403 -4.55 26.56 -23.06
CA GLY A 403 -5.26 27.39 -24.03
C GLY A 403 -4.36 28.43 -24.72
N LEU A 404 -3.47 29.08 -23.95
CA LEU A 404 -2.47 30.02 -24.50
C LEU A 404 -1.43 29.33 -25.39
N ALA A 405 -0.91 28.18 -24.96
CA ALA A 405 0.10 27.44 -25.71
C ALA A 405 -0.45 26.89 -27.03
N GLN A 406 -1.70 26.41 -27.03
CA GLN A 406 -2.40 25.98 -28.23
C GLN A 406 -2.58 27.11 -29.23
N SER A 407 -3.06 28.27 -28.75
CA SER A 407 -3.23 29.45 -29.59
C SER A 407 -1.90 29.92 -30.17
N ALA A 408 -0.83 29.92 -29.35
CA ALA A 408 0.52 30.28 -29.79
C ALA A 408 1.06 29.30 -30.84
N ALA A 409 0.89 27.99 -30.65
CA ALA A 409 1.31 26.97 -31.61
C ALA A 409 0.52 27.05 -32.92
N GLU A 410 -0.77 27.34 -32.87
CA GLU A 410 -1.58 27.57 -34.08
C GLU A 410 -1.10 28.80 -34.86
N VAL A 411 -0.94 29.95 -34.21
CA VAL A 411 -0.46 31.19 -34.86
C VAL A 411 0.95 30.99 -35.42
N ALA A 412 1.85 30.34 -34.68
CA ALA A 412 3.22 30.09 -35.16
C ALA A 412 3.24 29.17 -36.39
N ARG A 413 2.40 28.12 -36.43
CA ARG A 413 2.22 27.27 -37.62
C ARG A 413 1.67 28.05 -38.81
N GLN A 414 0.69 28.92 -38.60
CA GLN A 414 0.13 29.77 -39.67
C GLN A 414 1.19 30.71 -40.25
N LEU A 415 2.01 31.34 -39.39
CA LEU A 415 3.11 32.21 -39.80
C LEU A 415 4.20 31.44 -40.57
N ALA A 416 4.60 30.26 -40.09
CA ALA A 416 5.57 29.42 -40.78
C ALA A 416 5.07 29.03 -42.18
N ARG A 417 3.79 28.66 -42.30
CA ARG A 417 3.18 28.35 -43.59
C ARG A 417 3.10 29.55 -44.52
N ALA A 418 2.70 30.72 -44.00
CA ALA A 418 2.64 31.95 -44.79
C ALA A 418 4.02 32.37 -45.31
N GLU A 419 5.04 32.29 -44.46
CA GLU A 419 6.42 32.61 -44.84
C GLU A 419 6.97 31.64 -45.88
N TYR A 420 6.65 30.34 -45.75
CA TYR A 420 6.99 29.35 -46.76
C TYR A 420 6.36 29.66 -48.13
N ILE A 421 5.08 30.06 -48.17
CA ILE A 421 4.41 30.48 -49.41
C ILE A 421 5.09 31.70 -50.02
N ARG A 422 5.51 32.68 -49.21
CA ARG A 422 6.26 33.85 -49.70
C ARG A 422 7.62 33.46 -50.29
N PHE A 423 8.30 32.47 -49.69
CA PHE A 423 9.57 31.95 -50.21
C PHE A 423 9.41 31.27 -51.57
N GLU A 424 8.33 30.52 -51.77
CA GLU A 424 8.00 29.92 -53.07
C GLU A 424 7.81 30.96 -54.18
N HIS A 425 7.29 32.14 -53.84
CA HIS A 425 7.14 33.26 -54.77
C HIS A 425 8.40 34.15 -54.90
N GLY A 426 9.46 33.88 -54.12
CA GLY A 426 10.70 34.66 -54.14
C GLY A 426 10.68 35.95 -53.30
N ASP A 427 9.66 36.14 -52.46
CA ASP A 427 9.45 37.36 -51.66
C ASP A 427 10.22 37.38 -50.31
N THR A 428 10.98 36.32 -50.01
CA THR A 428 11.75 36.16 -48.76
C THR A 428 12.90 35.17 -48.94
N SER A 429 13.76 35.03 -47.93
CA SER A 429 14.88 34.07 -47.93
C SER A 429 14.59 32.82 -47.11
N LEU A 430 15.32 31.73 -47.38
CA LEU A 430 15.18 30.47 -46.66
C LEU A 430 15.49 30.62 -45.17
N LEU A 431 16.41 31.52 -44.81
CA LEU A 431 16.73 31.82 -43.41
C LEU A 431 15.47 32.24 -42.63
N VAL A 432 14.61 33.09 -43.21
CA VAL A 432 13.40 33.55 -42.53
C VAL A 432 12.40 32.41 -42.39
N VAL A 433 12.24 31.57 -43.41
CA VAL A 433 11.41 30.35 -43.34
C VAL A 433 11.89 29.44 -42.21
N ASN A 434 13.19 29.15 -42.15
CA ASN A 434 13.78 28.29 -41.11
C ASN A 434 13.57 28.88 -39.70
N GLN A 435 13.68 30.20 -39.54
CA GLN A 435 13.39 30.86 -38.27
C GLN A 435 11.92 30.73 -37.86
N ARG A 436 10.97 30.88 -38.80
CA ARG A 436 9.54 30.73 -38.52
C ARG A 436 9.16 29.28 -38.19
N GLU A 437 9.75 28.33 -38.89
CA GLU A 437 9.55 26.91 -38.60
C GLU A 437 10.14 26.52 -37.25
N GLN A 438 11.35 26.99 -36.92
CA GLN A 438 11.92 26.78 -35.59
C GLN A 438 11.00 27.34 -34.50
N ALA A 439 10.48 28.56 -34.68
CA ALA A 439 9.53 29.16 -33.74
C ALA A 439 8.22 28.36 -33.63
N ALA A 440 7.72 27.78 -34.73
CA ALA A 440 6.55 26.90 -34.70
C ALA A 440 6.82 25.61 -33.92
N VAL A 441 7.99 24.99 -34.11
CA VAL A 441 8.40 23.79 -33.35
C VAL A 441 8.53 24.10 -31.87
N GLU A 442 9.17 25.23 -31.52
CA GLU A 442 9.28 25.66 -30.12
C GLU A 442 7.90 25.87 -29.49
N ALA A 443 6.96 26.48 -30.21
CA ALA A 443 5.59 26.66 -29.74
C ALA A 443 4.84 25.31 -29.58
N GLU A 444 4.99 24.36 -30.51
CA GLU A 444 4.42 23.01 -30.39
C GLU A 444 5.01 22.24 -29.19
N LEU A 445 6.31 22.35 -28.92
CA LEU A 445 6.93 21.73 -27.75
C LEU A 445 6.43 22.37 -26.43
N VAL A 446 6.18 23.68 -26.44
CA VAL A 446 5.54 24.38 -25.30
C VAL A 446 4.11 23.90 -25.09
N GLU A 447 3.35 23.66 -26.15
CA GLU A 447 2.00 23.06 -26.08
C GLU A 447 2.03 21.67 -25.45
N VAL A 448 2.93 20.78 -25.90
CA VAL A 448 3.09 19.44 -25.33
C VAL A 448 3.43 19.51 -23.84
N LYS A 449 4.32 20.44 -23.45
CA LYS A 449 4.69 20.65 -22.05
C LYS A 449 3.50 21.14 -21.22
N ALA A 450 2.72 22.09 -21.73
CA ALA A 450 1.53 22.60 -21.04
C ALA A 450 0.48 21.49 -20.82
N LEU A 451 0.26 20.64 -21.84
CA LEU A 451 -0.64 19.49 -21.73
C LEU A 451 -0.13 18.46 -20.70
N LEU A 452 1.18 18.18 -20.68
CA LEU A 452 1.78 17.30 -19.67
C LEU A 452 1.64 17.86 -18.25
N GLU A 453 1.89 19.16 -18.07
CA GLU A 453 1.70 19.86 -16.79
C GLU A 453 0.25 19.76 -16.31
N TYR A 454 -0.72 19.92 -17.21
CA TYR A 454 -2.14 19.71 -16.90
C TYR A 454 -2.44 18.27 -16.44
N GLN A 455 -1.95 17.27 -17.18
CA GLN A 455 -2.17 15.86 -16.79
C GLN A 455 -1.55 15.52 -15.44
N ARG A 456 -0.36 16.06 -15.12
CA ARG A 456 0.27 15.88 -13.81
C ARG A 456 -0.52 16.58 -12.70
N ALA A 457 -0.97 17.81 -12.92
CA ALA A 457 -1.80 18.53 -11.94
C ALA A 457 -3.12 17.80 -11.67
N MET A 458 -3.71 17.17 -12.69
CA MET A 458 -4.89 16.32 -12.51
C MET A 458 -4.57 15.07 -11.68
N VAL A 459 -3.46 14.38 -11.98
CA VAL A 459 -2.99 13.25 -11.18
C VAL A 459 -2.77 13.64 -9.71
N ASP A 460 -2.20 14.82 -9.46
CA ASP A 460 -1.97 15.29 -8.10
C ASP A 460 -3.26 15.61 -7.36
N LEU A 461 -4.24 16.24 -8.02
CA LEU A 461 -5.55 16.48 -7.41
C LEU A 461 -6.25 15.15 -7.06
N LEU A 462 -6.23 14.18 -7.98
CA LEU A 462 -6.81 12.86 -7.75
C LEU A 462 -6.08 12.11 -6.63
N ALA A 463 -4.76 12.24 -6.53
CA ALA A 463 -3.99 11.63 -5.44
C ALA A 463 -4.19 12.37 -4.10
N ALA A 464 -4.30 13.69 -4.11
CA ALA A 464 -4.60 14.51 -2.93
C ALA A 464 -5.96 14.13 -2.31
N THR A 465 -6.91 13.72 -3.13
CA THR A 465 -8.29 13.41 -2.75
C THR A 465 -8.60 11.91 -2.69
N VAL A 466 -7.59 11.05 -2.95
CA VAL A 466 -7.70 9.59 -2.98
C VAL A 466 -8.72 9.09 -4.02
N ALA A 467 -8.92 9.85 -5.09
CA ALA A 467 -9.81 9.52 -6.20
C ALA A 467 -9.09 8.79 -7.35
N ILE A 468 -7.76 8.65 -7.28
CA ILE A 468 -6.96 7.91 -8.27
C ILE A 468 -7.15 6.38 -8.17
N GLU A 469 -7.57 5.88 -7.01
CA GLU A 469 -8.06 4.51 -6.89
C GLU A 469 -9.54 4.48 -7.33
N PRO A 470 -9.94 3.62 -8.28
CA PRO A 470 -11.36 3.35 -8.44
C PRO A 470 -11.87 2.90 -7.08
N SER A 471 -12.98 3.47 -6.61
CA SER A 471 -13.57 3.21 -5.30
C SER A 471 -13.91 1.73 -5.15
N GLY A 472 -12.90 0.92 -4.81
CA GLY A 472 -13.04 -0.44 -4.36
C GLY A 472 -13.64 -0.34 -2.97
N ASP A 473 -14.91 -0.70 -2.87
CA ASP A 473 -15.63 -0.89 -1.62
C ASP A 473 -15.03 -2.10 -0.89
N GLU A 474 -13.78 -1.96 -0.44
CA GLU A 474 -13.18 -2.78 0.59
C GLU A 474 -13.22 -1.94 1.86
N ARG A 475 -14.44 -1.72 2.37
CA ARG A 475 -14.58 -1.58 3.81
C ARG A 475 -13.85 -2.77 4.41
N PRO A 476 -12.96 -2.59 5.41
CA PRO A 476 -12.50 -3.73 6.18
C PRO A 476 -13.78 -4.41 6.67
N ARG A 477 -13.99 -5.67 6.26
CA ARG A 477 -15.06 -6.48 6.82
C ARG A 477 -14.84 -6.43 8.33
N ALA A 478 -15.69 -5.70 9.02
CA ALA A 478 -15.72 -5.73 10.47
C ALA A 478 -15.94 -7.20 10.87
N PRO A 479 -15.27 -7.67 11.94
CA PRO A 479 -15.35 -9.06 12.37
C PRO A 479 -16.78 -9.52 12.61
#